data_AF-A0AAN7GXM8-F1
#
_entry.id   AF-A0AAN7GXM8-F1
#
_cell.length_a   1.000
_cell.length_b   1.000
_cell.length_c   1.000
_cell.angle_alpha   90.00
_cell.angle_beta   90.00
_cell.angle_gamma   90.00
#
_symmetry.space_group_name_H-M   'P 1'
#
loop_
_entity.id
_entity.type
_entity.pdbx_description
1 polymer ?
#
loop_
_entity_poly.entity_id
_entity_poly.type
_entity_poly.pdbx_seq_one_letter_code
_entity_poly.pdbx_strand_id
1 'polypeptide(L)'
;MDQKPPEKAVVGRCCFVTVGSIASFRPLLSEIISKDFLACLSQHGYDTLHVQCGPDYEWFKDEVNKLDKNDLKGITINSFDYTKHMMDYMIRCRGQDKVRPAGCVIAHAGAGTILEALRYDAPLIAVANPILMDNHQLELAETVEEERWAVHGKIGNLKSAVEQISRIVVQGMLDSLPPYAPPPFPVPAEERVTLFDWMVLTCYPEELARQQHRADLKKQEEFRRRKESAQNRGCDKNIEDQGQIKYD
;
A
#
# COMPACT_ATOMS: atom_id res chain seq x y z
N MET A 1 23.68 -7.70 46.86
CA MET A 1 24.26 -7.68 45.50
C MET A 1 23.15 -7.25 44.57
N ASP A 2 22.96 -5.94 44.45
CA ASP A 2 21.94 -5.36 43.58
C ASP A 2 22.40 -5.49 42.13
N GLN A 3 21.95 -6.54 41.46
CA GLN A 3 22.11 -6.64 40.01
C GLN A 3 21.16 -5.66 39.37
N LYS A 4 21.72 -4.51 38.96
CA LYS A 4 21.11 -3.56 38.03
C LYS A 4 20.52 -4.36 36.85
N PRO A 5 19.22 -4.21 36.53
CA PRO A 5 18.64 -4.90 35.39
C PRO A 5 19.42 -4.55 34.11
N PRO A 6 19.57 -5.49 33.16
CA PRO A 6 20.31 -5.24 31.94
C PRO A 6 19.70 -4.02 31.23
N GLU A 7 20.56 -3.04 30.98
CA GLU A 7 20.28 -1.86 30.18
C GLU A 7 19.67 -2.34 28.86
N LYS A 8 18.37 -2.05 28.67
CA LYS A 8 17.58 -2.56 27.55
C LYS A 8 18.36 -2.34 26.25
N ALA A 9 18.69 -3.43 25.54
CA ALA A 9 19.26 -3.35 24.21
C ALA A 9 18.38 -2.42 23.38
N VAL A 10 18.95 -1.30 22.94
CA VAL A 10 18.25 -0.36 22.06
C VAL A 10 17.96 -1.13 20.78
N VAL A 11 16.69 -1.47 20.54
CA VAL A 11 16.26 -2.11 19.30
C VAL A 11 16.56 -1.12 18.18
N GLY A 12 17.38 -1.51 17.20
CA GLY A 12 17.68 -0.65 16.05
C GLY A 12 16.47 -0.49 15.13
N ARG A 13 16.63 0.35 14.10
CA ARG A 13 15.54 0.61 13.15
C ARG A 13 15.33 -0.60 12.24
N CYS A 14 14.08 -0.92 11.95
CA CYS A 14 13.68 -2.02 11.07
C CYS A 14 13.30 -1.49 9.69
N CYS A 15 13.93 -2.00 8.63
CA CYS A 15 13.51 -1.73 7.25
C CYS A 15 12.73 -2.94 6.73
N PHE A 16 11.51 -2.72 6.24
CA PHE A 16 10.72 -3.77 5.59
C PHE A 16 10.53 -3.45 4.12
N VAL A 17 10.92 -4.37 3.23
CA VAL A 17 10.80 -4.21 1.79
C VAL A 17 9.78 -5.19 1.24
N THR A 18 8.87 -4.73 0.38
CA THR A 18 7.92 -5.60 -0.30
C THR A 18 7.74 -5.23 -1.78
N VAL A 19 7.95 -6.21 -2.65
CA VAL A 19 7.72 -6.11 -4.10
C VAL A 19 6.30 -6.57 -4.51
N GLY A 20 5.47 -6.92 -3.53
CA GLY A 20 4.18 -7.60 -3.77
C GLY A 20 4.32 -9.12 -3.90
N SER A 21 3.23 -9.79 -4.23
CA SER A 21 3.15 -11.27 -4.26
C SER A 21 3.21 -11.88 -5.65
N ILE A 22 2.90 -11.12 -6.71
CA ILE A 22 2.65 -11.68 -8.05
C ILE A 22 3.71 -11.23 -9.06
N ALA A 23 4.20 -10.00 -8.96
CA ALA A 23 5.13 -9.44 -9.92
C ALA A 23 6.59 -9.59 -9.47
N SER A 24 7.46 -9.90 -10.42
CA SER A 24 8.91 -9.82 -10.22
C SER A 24 9.36 -8.36 -10.19
N PHE A 25 10.29 -8.02 -9.30
CA PHE A 25 10.89 -6.68 -9.25
C PHE A 25 12.37 -6.74 -8.84
N ARG A 26 13.16 -7.49 -9.61
CA ARG A 26 14.61 -7.66 -9.39
C ARG A 26 15.40 -6.35 -9.30
N PRO A 27 15.13 -5.29 -10.08
CA PRO A 27 15.85 -4.02 -9.94
C PRO A 27 15.84 -3.48 -8.50
N LEU A 28 14.69 -3.49 -7.82
CA LEU A 28 14.60 -3.05 -6.42
C LEU A 28 15.37 -4.02 -5.50
N LEU A 29 15.17 -5.33 -5.68
CA LEU A 29 15.84 -6.35 -4.88
C LEU A 29 17.37 -6.32 -5.01
N SER A 30 17.91 -6.05 -6.20
CA SER A 30 19.34 -5.86 -6.44
C SER A 30 19.87 -4.60 -5.75
N GLU A 31 19.10 -3.52 -5.74
CA GLU A 31 19.53 -2.26 -5.14
C GLU A 31 19.59 -2.34 -3.61
N ILE A 32 18.61 -2.98 -2.97
CA ILE A 32 18.54 -3.10 -1.49
C ILE A 32 19.65 -3.97 -0.88
N ILE A 33 20.32 -4.80 -1.69
CA ILE A 33 21.48 -5.60 -1.27
C ILE A 33 22.80 -5.02 -1.76
N SER A 34 22.77 -3.86 -2.43
CA SER A 34 23.99 -3.17 -2.83
C SER A 34 24.77 -2.69 -1.60
N LYS A 35 26.11 -2.74 -1.70
CA LYS A 35 27.00 -2.32 -0.59
C LYS A 35 26.75 -0.87 -0.17
N ASP A 36 26.45 -0.03 -1.15
CA ASP A 36 26.12 1.38 -0.99
C ASP A 36 24.83 1.57 -0.18
N PHE A 37 23.78 0.81 -0.49
CA PHE A 37 22.50 0.91 0.19
C PHE A 37 22.59 0.35 1.62
N LEU A 38 23.25 -0.80 1.81
CA LEU A 38 23.47 -1.38 3.14
C LEU A 38 24.31 -0.46 4.03
N ALA A 39 25.32 0.21 3.46
CA ALA A 39 26.07 1.24 4.19
C ALA A 39 25.18 2.42 4.58
N CYS A 40 24.32 2.90 3.67
CA CYS A 40 23.37 3.98 3.95
C CYS A 40 22.39 3.60 5.07
N LEU A 41 21.80 2.39 5.04
CA LEU A 41 20.92 1.90 6.10
C LEU A 41 21.64 1.82 7.45
N SER A 42 22.84 1.24 7.48
CA SER A 42 23.63 1.13 8.71
C SER A 42 23.95 2.49 9.32
N GLN A 43 24.30 3.49 8.49
CA GLN A 43 24.53 4.87 8.92
C GLN A 43 23.28 5.54 9.53
N HIS A 44 22.08 5.15 9.09
CA HIS A 44 20.82 5.64 9.62
C HIS A 44 20.31 4.83 10.83
N GLY A 45 21.11 3.90 11.35
CA GLY A 45 20.79 3.13 12.56
C GLY A 45 19.84 1.95 12.33
N TYR A 46 19.74 1.48 11.08
CA TYR A 46 19.03 0.25 10.77
C TYR A 46 19.92 -0.96 11.05
N ASP A 47 19.37 -1.95 11.76
CA ASP A 47 20.05 -3.20 12.09
C ASP A 47 19.40 -4.42 11.42
N THR A 48 18.18 -4.27 10.91
CA THR A 48 17.37 -5.37 10.40
C THR A 48 16.70 -4.96 9.10
N LEU A 49 16.84 -5.81 8.08
CA LEU A 49 16.20 -5.69 6.77
C LEU A 49 15.33 -6.92 6.53
N HIS A 50 14.01 -6.75 6.55
CA HIS A 50 13.06 -7.79 6.15
C HIS A 50 12.66 -7.59 4.70
N VAL A 51 12.64 -8.66 3.89
CA VAL A 51 12.36 -8.55 2.46
C VAL A 51 11.35 -9.61 2.04
N GLN A 52 10.18 -9.16 1.59
CA GLN A 52 9.24 -9.99 0.85
C GLN A 52 9.61 -9.92 -0.63
N CYS A 53 10.06 -11.05 -1.19
CA CYS A 53 10.57 -11.13 -2.56
C CYS A 53 9.54 -11.68 -3.56
N GLY A 54 8.42 -12.25 -3.10
CA GLY A 54 7.44 -12.89 -3.97
C GLY A 54 8.08 -13.99 -4.85
N PRO A 55 7.89 -13.97 -6.17
CA PRO A 55 8.43 -15.00 -7.08
C PRO A 55 9.96 -14.98 -7.19
N ASP A 56 10.63 -13.89 -6.78
CA ASP A 56 12.09 -13.75 -6.87
C ASP A 56 12.84 -14.23 -5.62
N TYR A 57 12.15 -14.91 -4.68
CA TYR A 57 12.72 -15.32 -3.40
C TYR A 57 13.99 -16.18 -3.53
N GLU A 58 13.97 -17.24 -4.33
CA GLU A 58 15.13 -18.13 -4.50
C GLU A 58 16.32 -17.38 -5.08
N TRP A 59 16.09 -16.57 -6.11
CA TRP A 59 17.12 -15.72 -6.71
C TRP A 59 17.70 -14.74 -5.68
N PHE A 60 16.85 -14.08 -4.89
CA PHE A 60 17.29 -13.12 -3.87
C PHE A 60 18.12 -13.79 -2.77
N LYS A 61 17.70 -14.97 -2.34
CA LYS A 61 18.42 -15.76 -1.32
C LYS A 61 19.82 -16.13 -1.82
N ASP A 62 19.95 -16.54 -3.08
CA ASP A 62 21.25 -16.83 -3.68
C ASP A 62 22.15 -15.59 -3.76
N GLU A 63 21.59 -14.42 -4.10
CA GLU A 63 22.36 -13.17 -4.11
C GLU A 63 22.81 -12.76 -2.70
N VAL A 64 21.96 -12.90 -1.67
CA VAL A 64 22.32 -12.61 -0.28
C VAL A 64 23.42 -13.55 0.22
N ASN A 65 23.40 -14.83 -0.17
CA ASN A 65 24.43 -15.79 0.21
C ASN A 65 25.82 -15.49 -0.38
N LYS A 66 25.90 -14.65 -1.42
CA LYS A 66 27.16 -14.19 -2.01
C LYS A 66 27.79 -13.03 -1.25
N LEU A 67 27.07 -12.40 -0.32
CA LEU A 67 27.55 -11.26 0.46
C LEU A 67 28.39 -11.71 1.65
N ASP A 68 29.52 -11.05 1.84
CA ASP A 68 30.35 -11.25 3.03
C ASP A 68 29.82 -10.46 4.23
N LYS A 69 30.24 -10.83 5.45
CA LYS A 69 29.90 -10.08 6.68
C LYS A 69 30.27 -8.59 6.61
N ASN A 70 31.35 -8.27 5.91
CA ASN A 70 31.80 -6.88 5.69
C ASN A 70 30.87 -6.11 4.74
N ASP A 71 30.15 -6.79 3.86
CA ASP A 71 29.20 -6.18 2.94
C ASP A 71 27.86 -5.91 3.62
N LEU A 72 27.48 -6.73 4.61
CA LEU A 72 26.26 -6.57 5.40
C LEU A 72 26.28 -5.35 6.34
N LYS A 73 27.45 -4.78 6.66
CA LYS A 73 27.60 -3.59 7.53
C LYS A 73 26.86 -3.70 8.88
N GLY A 74 26.74 -4.91 9.42
CA GLY A 74 26.02 -5.20 10.67
C GLY A 74 24.50 -5.34 10.54
N ILE A 75 23.95 -5.31 9.31
CA ILE A 75 22.53 -5.50 9.03
C ILE A 75 22.21 -6.99 8.93
N THR A 76 21.16 -7.40 9.63
CA THR A 76 20.57 -8.74 9.52
C THR A 76 19.52 -8.74 8.43
N ILE A 77 19.73 -9.52 7.36
CA ILE A 77 18.78 -9.64 6.25
C ILE A 77 17.93 -10.90 6.43
N ASN A 78 16.61 -10.75 6.45
CA ASN A 78 15.64 -11.83 6.53
C ASN A 78 14.70 -11.76 5.33
N SER A 79 14.77 -12.73 4.43
CA SER A 79 13.91 -12.79 3.24
C SER A 79 12.87 -13.90 3.32
N PHE A 80 11.74 -13.70 2.64
CA PHE A 80 10.68 -14.69 2.46
C PHE A 80 9.92 -14.45 1.15
N ASP A 81 9.18 -15.45 0.69
CA ASP A 81 8.35 -15.39 -0.52
C ASP A 81 7.04 -14.64 -0.27
N TYR A 82 6.19 -15.19 0.61
CA TYR A 82 4.86 -14.69 0.92
C TYR A 82 4.58 -14.78 2.42
N THR A 83 3.85 -13.81 2.95
CA THR A 83 3.39 -13.83 4.33
C THR A 83 1.93 -13.41 4.44
N LYS A 84 1.19 -14.08 5.32
CA LYS A 84 -0.15 -13.66 5.74
C LYS A 84 -0.09 -12.58 6.83
N HIS A 85 1.11 -12.30 7.35
CA HIS A 85 1.36 -11.44 8.50
C HIS A 85 2.13 -10.17 8.11
N MET A 86 1.81 -9.55 6.97
CA MET A 86 2.47 -8.29 6.54
C MET A 86 2.32 -7.17 7.57
N MET A 87 1.16 -7.13 8.24
CA MET A 87 0.88 -6.18 9.33
C MET A 87 1.97 -6.19 10.39
N ASP A 88 2.45 -7.36 10.81
CA ASP A 88 3.46 -7.46 11.88
C ASP A 88 4.78 -6.83 11.46
N TYR A 89 5.16 -6.97 10.19
CA TYR A 89 6.37 -6.34 9.65
C TYR A 89 6.23 -4.82 9.53
N MET A 90 5.08 -4.32 9.07
CA MET A 90 4.82 -2.88 8.99
C MET A 90 4.74 -2.22 10.36
N ILE A 91 4.08 -2.86 11.34
CA ILE A 91 4.03 -2.37 12.73
C ILE A 91 5.44 -2.35 13.35
N ARG A 92 6.33 -3.28 13.00
CA ARG A 92 7.74 -3.23 13.44
C ARG A 92 8.50 -2.04 12.87
N CYS A 93 8.14 -1.55 11.69
CA CYS A 93 8.68 -0.32 11.12
C CYS A 93 8.05 0.96 11.70
N ARG A 94 6.87 0.87 12.32
CA ARG A 94 6.28 1.98 13.07
C ARG A 94 7.05 2.20 14.37
N GLY A 95 7.42 3.44 14.66
CA GLY A 95 8.04 3.79 15.95
C GLY A 95 7.06 3.63 17.11
N GLN A 96 7.61 3.45 18.31
CA GLN A 96 6.81 3.35 19.52
C GLN A 96 7.62 3.82 20.73
N ASP A 97 7.05 4.75 21.50
CA ASP A 97 7.69 5.36 22.66
C ASP A 97 8.27 4.30 23.61
N LYS A 98 9.56 4.46 23.94
CA LYS A 98 10.34 3.58 24.83
C LYS A 98 10.42 2.11 24.43
N VAL A 99 10.00 1.76 23.22
CA VAL A 99 10.03 0.38 22.69
C VAL A 99 10.96 0.28 21.50
N ARG A 100 10.77 1.11 20.47
CA ARG A 100 11.61 1.08 19.26
C ARG A 100 11.55 2.41 18.51
N PRO A 101 12.66 2.83 17.88
CA PRO A 101 12.64 3.93 16.92
C PRO A 101 11.81 3.54 15.68
N ALA A 102 11.34 4.53 14.94
CA ALA A 102 10.67 4.30 13.66
C ALA A 102 11.70 3.81 12.63
N GLY A 103 11.33 2.81 11.85
CA GLY A 103 12.08 2.39 10.69
C GLY A 103 11.46 2.96 9.41
N CYS A 104 11.44 2.15 8.37
CA CYS A 104 10.73 2.47 7.14
C CYS A 104 10.23 1.21 6.43
N VAL A 105 9.20 1.39 5.63
CA VAL A 105 8.70 0.42 4.68
C VAL A 105 9.10 0.89 3.29
N ILE A 106 9.72 0.04 2.48
CA ILE A 106 10.01 0.29 1.07
C ILE A 106 9.10 -0.62 0.25
N ALA A 107 8.14 -0.05 -0.42
CA ALA A 107 7.16 -0.81 -1.19
C ALA A 107 7.27 -0.47 -2.67
N HIS A 108 7.03 -1.45 -3.54
CA HIS A 108 6.54 -1.13 -4.87
C HIS A 108 5.29 -0.22 -4.73
N ALA A 109 5.11 0.75 -5.63
CA ALA A 109 4.01 1.72 -5.62
C ALA A 109 2.63 1.09 -5.93
N GLY A 110 2.35 -0.09 -5.37
CA GLY A 110 1.03 -0.71 -5.38
C GLY A 110 0.13 -0.06 -4.33
N ALA A 111 -1.02 0.44 -4.77
CA ALA A 111 -2.05 1.06 -3.95
C ALA A 111 -2.30 0.35 -2.61
N GLY A 112 -2.53 -0.97 -2.62
CA GLY A 112 -2.83 -1.73 -1.40
C GLY A 112 -1.75 -1.61 -0.32
N THR A 113 -0.47 -1.68 -0.70
CA THR A 113 0.64 -1.58 0.25
C THR A 113 0.78 -0.17 0.82
N ILE A 114 0.55 0.85 -0.01
CA ILE A 114 0.56 2.25 0.41
C ILE A 114 -0.53 2.50 1.46
N LEU A 115 -1.75 2.03 1.19
CA LEU A 115 -2.87 2.14 2.13
C LEU A 115 -2.59 1.44 3.46
N GLU A 116 -1.99 0.25 3.41
CA GLU A 116 -1.62 -0.50 4.62
C GLU A 116 -0.55 0.23 5.45
N ALA A 117 0.52 0.73 4.82
CA ALA A 117 1.56 1.46 5.53
C ALA A 117 1.02 2.72 6.20
N LEU A 118 0.16 3.48 5.50
CA LEU A 118 -0.51 4.65 6.05
C LEU A 118 -1.43 4.30 7.22
N ARG A 119 -2.17 3.20 7.12
CA ARG A 119 -3.03 2.71 8.20
C ARG A 119 -2.27 2.41 9.49
N TYR A 120 -0.99 2.04 9.39
CA TYR A 120 -0.17 1.70 10.55
C TYR A 120 0.78 2.84 10.97
N ASP A 121 0.64 4.05 10.41
CA ASP A 121 1.59 5.17 10.61
C ASP A 121 3.06 4.76 10.35
N ALA A 122 3.28 3.80 9.45
CA ALA A 122 4.61 3.32 9.12
C ALA A 122 5.23 4.26 8.06
N PRO A 123 6.43 4.83 8.31
CA PRO A 123 7.10 5.66 7.31
C PRO A 123 7.32 4.89 6.01
N LEU A 124 6.89 5.45 4.89
CA LEU A 124 6.83 4.75 3.61
C LEU A 124 7.73 5.39 2.55
N ILE A 125 8.49 4.56 1.84
CA ILE A 125 9.14 4.90 0.58
C ILE A 125 8.42 4.12 -0.53
N ALA A 126 7.76 4.82 -1.43
CA ALA A 126 7.04 4.26 -2.58
C ALA A 126 7.96 4.24 -3.81
N VAL A 127 8.26 3.05 -4.33
CA VAL A 127 9.11 2.86 -5.50
C VAL A 127 8.25 2.44 -6.69
N ALA A 128 8.15 3.29 -7.70
CA ALA A 128 7.44 2.95 -8.93
C ALA A 128 8.19 1.85 -9.69
N ASN A 129 7.47 0.85 -10.20
CA ASN A 129 8.05 -0.16 -11.07
C ASN A 129 7.92 0.31 -12.54
N PRO A 130 9.02 0.68 -13.23
CA PRO A 130 8.97 1.18 -14.60
C PRO A 130 8.60 0.10 -15.63
N ILE A 131 8.63 -1.18 -15.23
CA ILE A 131 8.37 -2.34 -16.11
C ILE A 131 6.87 -2.67 -16.15
N LEU A 132 6.13 -2.35 -15.08
CA LEU A 132 4.67 -2.45 -15.06
C LEU A 132 4.12 -1.21 -15.76
N MET A 133 3.51 -1.45 -16.92
CA MET A 133 3.18 -0.52 -18.00
C MET A 133 2.11 0.56 -17.68
N ASP A 134 1.95 0.93 -16.41
CA ASP A 134 0.96 1.91 -15.97
C ASP A 134 1.68 3.12 -15.33
N ASN A 135 1.75 4.23 -16.07
CA ASN A 135 2.25 5.52 -15.58
C ASN A 135 1.56 5.99 -14.28
N HIS A 136 0.39 5.43 -13.97
CA HIS A 136 -0.35 5.65 -12.73
C HIS A 136 0.43 5.30 -11.45
N GLN A 137 1.39 4.37 -11.50
CA GLN A 137 2.21 4.07 -10.32
C GLN A 137 3.17 5.23 -9.99
N LEU A 138 3.68 5.91 -11.02
CA LEU A 138 4.52 7.09 -10.85
C LEU A 138 3.69 8.27 -10.35
N GLU A 139 2.53 8.52 -10.97
CA GLU A 139 1.59 9.56 -10.53
C GLU A 139 1.18 9.36 -9.07
N LEU A 140 0.88 8.12 -8.66
CA LEU A 140 0.56 7.79 -7.28
C LEU A 140 1.74 8.09 -6.34
N ALA A 141 2.96 7.69 -6.71
CA ALA A 141 4.17 7.95 -5.92
C ALA A 141 4.46 9.46 -5.77
N GLU A 142 4.25 10.25 -6.82
CA GLU A 142 4.41 11.71 -6.79
C GLU A 142 3.33 12.37 -5.93
N THR A 143 2.06 11.96 -6.08
CA THR A 143 0.95 12.54 -5.32
C THR A 143 1.09 12.27 -3.81
N VAL A 144 1.51 11.07 -3.40
CA VAL A 144 1.72 10.76 -1.97
C VAL A 144 2.93 11.50 -1.38
N GLU A 145 3.90 11.90 -2.21
CA GLU A 145 5.00 12.76 -1.78
C GLU A 145 4.54 14.21 -1.57
N GLU A 146 3.69 14.73 -2.46
CA GLU A 146 3.08 16.05 -2.32
C GLU A 146 2.25 16.19 -1.04
N GLU A 147 1.47 15.16 -0.71
CA GLU A 147 0.69 15.08 0.53
C GLU A 147 1.55 14.75 1.78
N ARG A 148 2.86 14.53 1.62
CA ARG A 148 3.82 14.11 2.66
C ARG A 148 3.47 12.79 3.36
N TRP A 149 2.75 11.93 2.68
CA TRP A 149 2.35 10.61 3.16
C TRP A 149 3.42 9.55 2.93
N ALA A 150 4.20 9.68 1.86
CA ALA A 150 5.33 8.82 1.56
C ALA A 150 6.45 9.60 0.88
N VAL A 151 7.62 8.98 0.73
CA VAL A 151 8.72 9.49 -0.09
C VAL A 151 8.78 8.71 -1.39
N HIS A 152 8.91 9.40 -2.52
CA HIS A 152 9.12 8.74 -3.80
C HIS A 152 10.56 8.20 -3.90
N GLY A 153 10.68 6.88 -3.93
CA GLY A 153 11.96 6.19 -4.17
C GLY A 153 12.19 5.93 -5.66
N LYS A 154 13.37 6.33 -6.16
CA LYS A 154 13.80 6.05 -7.53
C LYS A 154 14.87 4.98 -7.54
N ILE A 155 14.72 3.99 -8.44
CA ILE A 155 15.74 2.96 -8.64
C ILE A 155 17.06 3.61 -9.07
N GLY A 156 18.16 3.18 -8.46
CA GLY A 156 19.51 3.74 -8.60
C GLY A 156 19.80 4.92 -7.68
N ASN A 157 18.80 5.46 -6.97
CA ASN A 157 18.97 6.55 -6.01
C ASN A 157 18.14 6.35 -4.73
N LEU A 158 17.93 5.10 -4.31
CA LEU A 158 17.12 4.80 -3.13
C LEU A 158 17.73 5.35 -1.83
N LYS A 159 19.06 5.58 -1.81
CA LYS A 159 19.77 6.24 -0.70
C LYS A 159 19.19 7.61 -0.37
N SER A 160 18.91 8.43 -1.39
CA SER A 160 18.31 9.76 -1.18
C SER A 160 16.93 9.67 -0.53
N ALA A 161 16.16 8.64 -0.85
CA ALA A 161 14.84 8.43 -0.26
C ALA A 161 14.95 8.02 1.22
N VAL A 162 15.97 7.23 1.59
CA VAL A 162 16.27 6.89 2.99
C VAL A 162 16.66 8.15 3.80
N GLU A 163 17.44 9.05 3.22
CA GLU A 163 17.77 10.33 3.86
C GLU A 163 16.55 11.22 4.05
N GLN A 164 15.67 11.29 3.04
CA GLN A 164 14.43 12.07 3.10
C GLN A 164 13.46 11.50 4.15
N ILE A 165 13.24 10.18 4.17
CA ILE A 165 12.32 9.56 5.14
C ILE A 165 12.84 9.73 6.57
N SER A 166 14.16 9.67 6.79
CA SER A 166 14.78 9.95 8.09
C SER A 166 14.43 11.35 8.59
N ARG A 167 14.46 12.37 7.72
CA ARG A 167 14.05 13.73 8.07
C ARG A 167 12.58 13.82 8.44
N ILE A 168 11.70 13.15 7.68
CA ILE A 168 10.25 13.11 7.95
C ILE A 168 9.99 12.46 9.30
N VAL A 169 10.67 11.35 9.60
CA VAL A 169 10.55 10.66 10.90
C VAL A 169 10.89 11.57 12.06
N VAL A 170 11.98 12.33 11.95
CA VAL A 170 12.39 13.30 12.99
C VAL A 170 11.40 14.45 13.09
N GLN A 171 10.98 15.04 11.96
CA GLN A 171 10.05 16.17 11.93
C GLN A 171 8.65 15.79 12.45
N GLY A 172 8.18 14.60 12.12
CA GLY A 172 6.88 14.06 12.57
C GLY A 172 6.92 13.40 13.95
N MET A 173 8.07 13.40 14.63
CA MET A 173 8.27 12.72 15.93
C MET A 173 7.83 11.25 15.92
N LEU A 174 7.99 10.57 14.78
CA LEU A 174 7.46 9.21 14.58
C LEU A 174 8.20 8.15 15.42
N ASP A 175 9.37 8.48 15.96
CA ASP A 175 10.12 7.60 16.88
C ASP A 175 9.39 7.37 18.22
N SER A 176 8.44 8.23 18.61
CA SER A 176 7.81 8.23 19.94
C SER A 176 6.28 8.15 19.89
N LEU A 177 5.74 7.37 18.95
CA LEU A 177 4.28 7.17 18.84
C LEU A 177 3.73 6.30 19.99
N PRO A 178 2.44 6.46 20.37
CA PRO A 178 1.78 5.57 21.33
C PRO A 178 1.69 4.14 20.78
N PRO A 179 1.45 3.10 21.61
CA PRO A 179 1.20 1.75 21.12
C PRO A 179 0.14 1.73 20.02
N TYR A 180 0.39 0.95 18.96
CA TYR A 180 -0.58 0.83 17.87
C TYR A 180 -1.92 0.31 18.40
N ALA A 181 -2.99 1.03 18.08
CA ALA A 181 -4.35 0.62 18.32
C ALA A 181 -5.10 0.66 16.98
N PRO A 182 -5.78 -0.42 16.57
CA PRO A 182 -6.55 -0.40 15.34
C PRO A 182 -7.67 0.65 15.46
N PRO A 183 -7.98 1.40 14.38
CA PRO A 183 -9.06 2.38 14.41
C PRO A 183 -10.40 1.69 14.75
N PRO A 184 -11.29 2.38 15.47
CA PRO A 184 -12.59 1.83 15.84
C PRO A 184 -13.41 1.50 14.58
N PHE A 185 -14.12 0.36 14.62
CA PHE A 185 -15.01 -0.05 13.55
C PHE A 185 -16.47 0.06 13.99
N PRO A 186 -17.36 0.66 13.18
CA PRO A 186 -17.12 1.28 11.87
C PRO A 186 -16.37 2.62 11.97
N VAL A 187 -15.61 2.96 10.92
CA VAL A 187 -14.90 4.25 10.84
C VAL A 187 -15.91 5.41 10.97
N PRO A 188 -15.65 6.42 11.81
CA PRO A 188 -16.53 7.59 11.97
C PRO A 188 -16.82 8.29 10.63
N ALA A 189 -17.96 8.99 10.52
CA ALA A 189 -18.41 9.59 9.26
C ALA A 189 -17.53 10.76 8.81
N GLU A 190 -16.94 11.45 9.77
CA GLU A 190 -16.01 12.56 9.66
C GLU A 190 -14.62 12.14 9.15
N GLU A 191 -14.22 10.90 9.39
CA GLU A 191 -12.98 10.29 8.88
C GLU A 191 -13.22 9.46 7.61
N ARG A 192 -14.46 9.44 7.13
CA ARG A 192 -14.93 8.63 6.00
C ARG A 192 -14.71 9.25 4.63
N VAL A 193 -13.93 10.34 4.52
CA VAL A 193 -13.25 10.62 3.24
C VAL A 193 -12.12 9.63 3.18
N THR A 194 -12.44 8.47 2.64
CA THR A 194 -11.57 7.32 2.75
C THR A 194 -10.35 7.60 1.90
N LEU A 195 -9.17 7.24 2.40
CA LEU A 195 -7.95 7.19 1.59
C LEU A 195 -8.20 6.51 0.22
N PHE A 196 -9.16 5.58 0.17
CA PHE A 196 -9.76 5.01 -1.05
C PHE A 196 -10.48 6.01 -1.95
N ASP A 197 -11.38 6.86 -1.44
CA ASP A 197 -12.04 7.92 -2.20
C ASP A 197 -11.02 8.90 -2.78
N TRP A 198 -10.03 9.32 -1.97
CA TRP A 198 -8.93 10.15 -2.46
C TRP A 198 -8.18 9.43 -3.59
N MET A 199 -7.73 8.20 -3.37
CA MET A 199 -6.94 7.44 -4.34
C MET A 199 -7.71 7.12 -5.62
N VAL A 200 -9.03 6.93 -5.54
CA VAL A 200 -9.92 6.78 -6.70
C VAL A 200 -10.08 8.12 -7.44
N LEU A 201 -10.21 9.23 -6.71
CA LEU A 201 -10.40 10.56 -7.28
C LEU A 201 -9.11 11.14 -7.88
N THR A 202 -7.94 10.88 -7.29
CA THR A 202 -6.65 11.43 -7.71
C THR A 202 -5.91 10.51 -8.67
N CYS A 203 -5.91 9.19 -8.44
CA CYS A 203 -5.08 8.25 -9.20
C CYS A 203 -5.86 7.41 -10.22
N TYR A 204 -7.19 7.40 -10.18
CA TYR A 204 -8.04 6.68 -11.15
C TYR A 204 -9.26 7.48 -11.66
N PRO A 205 -9.09 8.77 -12.06
CA PRO A 205 -10.22 9.60 -12.46
C PRO A 205 -10.96 9.06 -13.69
N GLU A 206 -10.25 8.45 -14.64
CA GLU A 206 -10.88 7.84 -15.83
C GLU A 206 -11.64 6.55 -15.52
N GLU A 207 -11.12 5.70 -14.62
CA GLU A 207 -11.79 4.46 -14.22
C GLU A 207 -13.09 4.77 -13.46
N LEU A 208 -13.09 5.82 -12.62
CA LEU A 208 -14.28 6.33 -11.97
C LEU A 208 -15.30 6.83 -12.99
N ALA A 209 -14.87 7.62 -13.97
CA ALA A 209 -15.74 8.10 -15.05
C ALA A 209 -16.34 6.94 -15.86
N ARG A 210 -15.56 5.89 -16.16
CA ARG A 210 -16.06 4.67 -16.84
C ARG A 210 -17.06 3.89 -15.99
N GLN A 211 -16.84 3.77 -14.68
CA GLN A 211 -17.78 3.11 -13.78
C GLN A 211 -19.09 3.89 -13.63
N GLN A 212 -19.01 5.21 -13.48
CA GLN A 212 -20.19 6.09 -13.44
C GLN A 212 -20.97 6.00 -14.76
N HIS A 213 -20.28 6.07 -15.89
CA HIS A 213 -20.90 5.93 -17.21
C HIS A 213 -21.58 4.56 -17.38
N ARG A 214 -20.94 3.45 -16.96
CA ARG A 214 -21.59 2.12 -16.96
C ARG A 214 -22.80 2.04 -16.04
N ALA A 215 -22.74 2.68 -14.87
CA ALA A 215 -23.85 2.70 -13.92
C ALA A 215 -25.04 3.50 -14.50
N ASP A 216 -24.78 4.62 -15.16
CA ASP A 216 -25.81 5.42 -15.83
C ASP A 216 -26.42 4.69 -17.02
N LEU A 217 -25.61 4.01 -17.84
CA LEU A 217 -26.11 3.16 -18.93
C LEU A 217 -27.03 2.05 -18.39
N LYS A 218 -26.64 1.37 -17.30
CA LYS A 218 -27.49 0.36 -16.66
C LYS A 218 -28.80 0.95 -16.13
N LYS A 219 -28.76 2.13 -15.50
CA LYS A 219 -29.97 2.82 -15.04
C LYS A 219 -30.88 3.21 -16.20
N GLN A 220 -30.31 3.67 -17.32
CA GLN A 220 -31.06 3.99 -18.53
C GLN A 220 -31.69 2.75 -19.16
N GLU A 221 -30.99 1.63 -19.20
CA GLU A 221 -31.54 0.34 -19.67
C GLU A 221 -32.66 -0.19 -18.77
N GLU A 222 -32.51 -0.10 -17.44
CA GLU A 222 -33.57 -0.46 -16.50
C GLU A 222 -34.80 0.44 -16.64
N PHE A 223 -34.59 1.74 -16.81
CA PHE A 223 -35.67 2.69 -17.07
C PHE A 223 -36.40 2.38 -18.39
N ARG A 224 -35.64 2.04 -19.45
CA ARG A 224 -36.21 1.65 -20.75
C ARG A 224 -37.04 0.37 -20.63
N ARG A 225 -36.53 -0.67 -19.96
CA ARG A 225 -37.24 -1.93 -19.70
C ARG A 225 -38.51 -1.73 -18.87
N ARG A 226 -38.49 -0.85 -17.87
CA ARG A 226 -39.70 -0.50 -17.09
C ARG A 226 -40.74 0.21 -17.94
N LYS A 227 -40.33 1.11 -18.83
CA LYS A 227 -41.23 1.83 -19.75
C LYS A 227 -41.86 0.89 -20.79
N GLU A 228 -41.07 0.00 -21.38
CA GLU A 228 -41.55 -1.06 -22.29
C GLU A 228 -42.52 -2.01 -21.59
N SER A 229 -42.22 -2.42 -20.35
CA SER A 229 -43.11 -3.26 -19.52
C SER A 229 -44.41 -2.58 -19.11
N ALA A 230 -44.39 -1.24 -18.96
CA ALA A 230 -45.59 -0.45 -18.66
C ALA A 230 -46.44 -0.21 -19.92
N GLN A 231 -45.81 -0.04 -21.09
CA GLN A 231 -46.52 0.03 -22.37
C GLN A 231 -47.17 -1.29 -22.77
N ASN A 232 -46.51 -2.43 -22.55
CA ASN A 232 -47.13 -3.74 -22.81
C ASN A 232 -48.31 -4.03 -21.87
N ARG A 233 -48.25 -3.60 -20.60
CA ARG A 233 -49.41 -3.68 -19.67
C ARG A 233 -50.55 -2.71 -20.01
N GLY A 234 -50.29 -1.69 -20.83
CA GLY A 234 -51.31 -0.76 -21.32
C GLY A 234 -52.07 -1.29 -22.54
N CYS A 235 -51.47 -2.18 -23.34
CA CYS A 235 -52.14 -2.78 -24.51
C CYS A 235 -53.11 -3.92 -24.14
N ASP A 236 -52.92 -4.61 -23.02
CA ASP A 236 -53.79 -5.73 -22.61
C ASP A 236 -55.15 -5.30 -22.01
N LYS A 237 -55.46 -3.99 -21.93
CA LYS A 237 -56.73 -3.49 -21.37
C LYS A 237 -57.79 -3.08 -22.39
N ASN A 238 -57.55 -3.29 -23.70
CA ASN A 238 -58.49 -2.88 -24.76
C ASN A 238 -59.03 -4.04 -25.62
N ILE A 239 -59.12 -5.26 -25.09
CA ILE A 239 -59.76 -6.40 -25.77
C ILE A 239 -60.75 -7.12 -24.83
N GLU A 240 -61.67 -6.39 -24.18
CA GLU A 240 -62.86 -7.00 -23.57
C GLU A 240 -64.02 -5.99 -23.57
N ASP A 241 -64.51 -5.55 -24.75
CA ASP A 241 -65.84 -4.92 -24.80
C ASP A 241 -66.49 -4.93 -26.19
N GLN A 242 -66.72 -6.11 -26.80
CA GLN A 242 -67.75 -6.27 -27.84
C GLN A 242 -68.30 -7.70 -27.83
N GLY A 243 -69.48 -7.89 -27.24
CA GLY A 243 -70.12 -9.21 -27.23
C GLY A 243 -71.49 -9.32 -26.58
N GLN A 244 -72.44 -8.42 -26.84
CA GLN A 244 -73.85 -8.77 -26.61
C GLN A 244 -74.84 -7.94 -27.45
N ILE A 245 -75.31 -8.52 -28.56
CA ILE A 245 -76.57 -8.14 -29.21
C ILE A 245 -77.50 -9.36 -29.10
N LYS A 246 -78.59 -9.20 -28.34
CA LYS A 246 -79.70 -10.15 -28.22
C LYS A 246 -80.54 -10.14 -29.50
N TYR A 247 -80.97 -11.32 -29.94
CA TYR A 247 -82.12 -11.50 -30.82
C TYR A 247 -83.28 -12.03 -29.97
N ASP A 248 -84.42 -11.32 -30.03
CA ASP A 248 -85.77 -11.88 -29.89
C ASP A 248 -86.36 -12.00 -31.30
#